data_AF-A0A9J6GWF9-F1
#
_entry.id   AF-A0A9J6GWF9-F1
#
_cell.length_a   1.000
_cell.length_b   1.000
_cell.length_c   1.000
_cell.angle_alpha   90.00
_cell.angle_beta   90.00
_cell.angle_gamma   90.00
#
_symmetry.space_group_name_H-M   'P 1'
#
loop_
_entity.id
_entity.type
_entity.pdbx_description
1 polymer ?
#
loop_
_entity_poly.entity_id
_entity_poly.type
_entity_poly.pdbx_seq_one_letter_code
_entity_poly.pdbx_strand_id
1 'polypeptide(L)'
;MPPERKSYTAKFKLTAVNYAEQHGNRAAGRHFDVTGKMVHTWRQSTDKLQAMKSGKKADRGKIARWPELEGGLHTWILEQRAQGFRKAGLLASAPGQPELDESSGSSDSEEEAEEAPATLLAELSELFESASEGKGGFEE
;
A
#
# COMPACT_ATOMS: atom_id res chain seq x y z
N MET A 1 -35.58 22.04 -14.46
CA MET A 1 -34.13 21.75 -14.54
C MET A 1 -33.73 20.95 -13.31
N PRO A 2 -32.89 19.92 -13.39
CA PRO A 2 -32.43 19.17 -12.21
C PRO A 2 -31.66 20.08 -11.24
N PRO A 3 -31.77 19.88 -9.91
CA PRO A 3 -31.03 20.68 -8.95
C PRO A 3 -29.51 20.46 -9.08
N GLU A 4 -28.74 21.54 -8.99
CA GLU A 4 -27.29 21.49 -9.09
C GLU A 4 -26.66 20.75 -7.90
N ARG A 5 -25.68 19.87 -8.19
CA ARG A 5 -25.07 19.02 -7.17
C ARG A 5 -23.91 19.75 -6.49
N LYS A 6 -24.06 20.10 -5.21
CA LYS A 6 -23.00 20.69 -4.38
C LYS A 6 -21.92 19.65 -4.03
N SER A 7 -20.66 20.07 -4.00
CA SER A 7 -19.52 19.25 -3.57
C SER A 7 -18.85 19.84 -2.33
N TYR A 8 -18.53 19.00 -1.36
CA TYR A 8 -18.01 19.42 -0.04
C TYR A 8 -16.65 18.78 0.26
N THR A 9 -15.76 19.53 0.90
CA THR A 9 -14.43 19.05 1.35
C THR A 9 -14.56 18.12 2.55
N ALA A 10 -13.59 17.23 2.76
CA ALA A 10 -13.56 16.31 3.90
C ALA A 10 -13.62 17.06 5.23
N LYS A 11 -12.85 18.14 5.36
CA LYS A 11 -12.88 19.01 6.54
C LYS A 11 -14.29 19.52 6.86
N PHE A 12 -15.00 20.03 5.86
CA PHE A 12 -16.37 20.53 6.04
C PHE A 12 -17.33 19.42 6.47
N LYS A 13 -17.21 18.23 5.87
CA LYS A 13 -18.06 17.09 6.25
C LYS A 13 -17.81 16.68 7.70
N LEU A 14 -16.56 16.65 8.15
CA LEU A 14 -16.21 16.35 9.55
C LEU A 14 -16.75 17.40 10.52
N THR A 15 -16.69 18.70 10.18
CA THR A 15 -17.30 19.75 11.02
C THR A 15 -18.83 19.59 11.12
N ALA A 16 -19.48 19.21 10.02
CA ALA A 16 -20.93 18.96 10.02
C ALA A 16 -21.29 17.69 10.82
N VAL A 17 -20.44 16.66 10.79
CA VAL A 17 -20.60 15.43 11.59
C VAL A 17 -20.48 15.74 13.09
N ASN A 18 -19.43 16.46 13.51
CA ASN A 18 -19.23 16.83 14.91
C ASN A 18 -20.42 17.65 15.46
N TYR A 19 -20.91 18.62 14.69
CA TYR A 19 -22.11 19.37 15.07
C TYR A 19 -23.36 18.49 15.15
N ALA A 20 -23.50 17.51 14.25
CA ALA A 20 -24.62 16.58 14.25
C ALA A 20 -24.60 15.60 15.42
N GLU A 21 -23.44 15.31 16.01
CA GLU A 21 -23.33 14.51 17.23
C GLU A 21 -23.88 15.27 18.45
N GLN A 22 -23.69 16.60 18.49
CA GLN A 22 -24.16 17.46 19.58
C GLN A 22 -25.65 17.85 19.43
N HIS A 23 -26.09 18.19 18.21
CA HIS A 23 -27.41 18.80 17.96
C HIS A 23 -28.36 17.93 17.11
N GLY A 24 -27.87 16.81 16.57
CA GLY A 24 -28.62 15.93 15.68
C GLY A 24 -28.55 16.33 14.20
N ASN A 25 -28.85 15.36 13.32
CA ASN A 25 -28.67 15.49 11.86
C ASN A 25 -29.56 16.58 11.24
N ARG A 26 -30.78 16.78 11.76
CA ARG A 26 -31.72 17.80 11.24
C ARG A 26 -31.24 19.21 11.57
N ALA A 27 -30.72 19.42 12.78
CA ALA A 27 -30.16 20.70 13.18
C ALA A 27 -28.90 21.04 12.36
N ALA A 28 -28.02 20.06 12.16
CA ALA A 28 -26.85 20.19 11.30
C ALA A 28 -27.22 20.58 9.87
N GLY A 29 -28.25 19.95 9.31
CA GLY A 29 -28.71 20.28 7.97
C GLY A 29 -29.16 21.73 7.81
N ARG A 30 -29.88 22.26 8.81
CA ARG A 30 -30.28 23.68 8.85
C ARG A 30 -29.09 24.62 9.04
N HIS A 31 -28.16 24.26 9.92
CA HIS A 31 -26.99 25.09 10.25
C HIS A 31 -26.03 25.24 9.05
N PHE A 32 -25.81 24.17 8.29
CA PHE A 32 -24.84 24.14 7.19
C PHE A 32 -25.45 24.24 5.79
N ASP A 33 -26.76 24.46 5.67
CA ASP A 33 -27.50 24.42 4.40
C ASP A 33 -27.23 23.13 3.58
N VAL A 34 -27.27 21.99 4.28
CA VAL A 34 -27.09 20.65 3.70
C VAL A 34 -28.29 19.77 4.01
N THR A 35 -28.62 18.85 3.10
CA THR A 35 -29.70 17.91 3.36
C THR A 35 -29.33 16.98 4.51
N GLY A 36 -30.21 16.80 5.50
CA GLY A 36 -29.95 15.94 6.66
C GLY A 36 -29.57 14.49 6.29
N LYS A 37 -30.04 13.99 5.14
CA LYS A 37 -29.63 12.69 4.57
C LYS A 37 -28.13 12.64 4.26
N MET A 38 -27.54 13.73 3.76
CA MET A 38 -26.09 13.81 3.49
C MET A 38 -25.28 13.72 4.77
N VAL A 39 -25.71 14.45 5.81
CA VAL A 39 -25.06 14.42 7.14
C VAL A 39 -25.10 13.00 7.71
N HIS A 40 -26.24 12.31 7.59
CA HIS A 40 -26.36 10.92 7.99
C HIS A 40 -25.37 10.01 7.24
N THR A 41 -25.26 10.13 5.91
CA THR A 41 -24.28 9.35 5.13
C THR A 41 -22.83 9.68 5.51
N TRP A 42 -22.52 10.94 5.83
CA TRP A 42 -21.19 11.32 6.31
C TRP A 42 -20.86 10.69 7.66
N ARG A 43 -21.83 10.62 8.58
CA ARG A 43 -21.66 9.92 9.87
C ARG A 43 -21.36 8.43 9.70
N GLN A 44 -21.98 7.77 8.72
CA GLN A 44 -21.68 6.37 8.40
C GLN A 44 -20.30 6.17 7.76
N SER A 45 -19.71 7.23 7.20
CA SER A 45 -18.42 7.19 6.50
C SER A 45 -17.33 7.99 7.21
N THR A 46 -17.50 8.24 8.51
CA THR A 46 -16.57 9.06 9.32
C THR A 46 -15.13 8.55 9.24
N ASP A 47 -14.91 7.23 9.34
CA ASP A 47 -13.57 6.64 9.26
C ASP A 47 -12.88 6.95 7.92
N LYS A 48 -13.63 6.84 6.82
CA LYS A 48 -13.13 7.20 5.48
C LYS A 48 -12.86 8.69 5.34
N LEU A 49 -13.70 9.53 5.98
CA LEU A 49 -13.52 10.98 6.01
C LEU A 49 -12.32 11.43 6.85
N GLN A 50 -11.96 10.67 7.89
CA GLN A 50 -10.76 10.90 8.71
C GLN A 50 -9.49 10.43 8.00
N ALA A 51 -9.55 9.28 7.30
CA ALA A 51 -8.41 8.75 6.55
C ALA A 51 -8.04 9.62 5.32
N MET A 52 -9.02 10.32 4.72
CA MET A 52 -8.77 11.16 3.55
C MET A 52 -8.16 12.52 3.90
N LYS A 53 -7.37 13.08 2.98
CA LYS A 53 -6.83 14.45 3.10
C LYS A 53 -7.96 15.48 3.24
N SER A 54 -7.80 16.43 4.17
CA SER A 54 -8.79 17.45 4.54
C SER A 54 -9.39 18.25 3.35
N GLY A 55 -8.59 18.54 2.33
CA GLY A 55 -9.00 19.29 1.14
C GLY A 55 -9.70 18.44 0.06
N LYS A 56 -9.63 17.10 0.14
CA LYS A 56 -10.23 16.21 -0.87
C LYS A 56 -11.75 16.22 -0.71
N LYS A 57 -12.50 16.27 -1.82
CA LYS A 57 -13.98 16.39 -1.80
C LYS A 57 -14.71 15.05 -1.93
N ALA A 58 -14.06 14.07 -2.54
CA ALA A 58 -14.56 12.72 -2.69
C ALA A 58 -13.38 11.77 -2.73
N ASP A 59 -13.54 10.58 -2.16
CA ASP A 59 -12.56 9.52 -2.30
C ASP A 59 -12.79 8.77 -3.61
N ARG A 60 -12.29 9.36 -4.69
CA ARG A 60 -12.35 8.78 -6.04
C ARG A 60 -10.99 8.19 -6.37
N GLY A 61 -11.01 7.00 -6.95
CA GLY A 61 -9.83 6.25 -7.38
C GLY A 61 -10.27 4.85 -7.78
N LYS A 62 -9.49 4.22 -8.66
CA LYS A 62 -9.63 2.78 -8.88
C LYS A 62 -8.97 2.08 -7.70
N ILE A 63 -9.61 1.05 -7.19
CA ILE A 63 -8.99 0.12 -6.26
C ILE A 63 -8.03 -0.75 -7.08
N ALA A 64 -6.90 -1.13 -6.50
CA ALA A 64 -5.96 -2.07 -7.11
C ALA A 64 -6.72 -3.33 -7.54
N ARG A 65 -6.46 -3.81 -8.76
CA ARG A 65 -7.08 -5.06 -9.24
C ARG A 65 -6.42 -6.26 -8.56
N TRP A 66 -5.12 -6.12 -8.26
CA TRP A 66 -4.31 -7.14 -7.59
C TRP A 66 -3.57 -6.49 -6.41
N PRO A 67 -4.22 -6.26 -5.26
CA PRO A 67 -3.66 -5.46 -4.17
C PRO A 67 -2.30 -5.95 -3.68
N GLU A 68 -2.13 -7.27 -3.55
CA GLU A 68 -0.88 -7.89 -3.10
C GLU A 68 0.24 -7.72 -4.12
N LEU A 69 -0.04 -8.03 -5.40
CA LEU A 69 0.93 -7.91 -6.49
C LEU A 69 1.33 -6.45 -6.73
N GLU A 70 0.38 -5.53 -6.78
CA GLU A 70 0.64 -4.10 -6.95
C GLU A 70 1.42 -3.53 -5.75
N GLY A 71 1.15 -4.04 -4.54
CA GLY A 71 1.92 -3.72 -3.33
C GLY A 71 3.38 -4.15 -3.43
N GLY A 72 3.63 -5.41 -3.81
CA GLY A 72 4.99 -5.95 -3.99
C GLY A 72 5.75 -5.27 -5.13
N LEU A 73 5.07 -4.95 -6.24
CA LEU A 73 5.67 -4.19 -7.34
C LEU A 73 6.04 -2.77 -6.90
N HIS A 74 5.18 -2.11 -6.13
CA HIS A 74 5.45 -0.76 -5.62
C HIS A 74 6.67 -0.73 -4.70
N THR A 75 6.80 -1.68 -3.76
CA THR A 75 7.97 -1.76 -2.88
C THR A 75 9.25 -2.02 -3.67
N TRP A 76 9.23 -2.95 -4.64
CA TRP A 76 10.37 -3.22 -5.51
C TRP A 76 10.79 -2.00 -6.32
N ILE A 77 9.86 -1.24 -6.91
CA ILE A 77 10.16 -0.01 -7.66
C ILE A 77 10.83 1.04 -6.76
N LEU A 78 10.34 1.22 -5.53
CA LEU A 78 10.94 2.16 -4.58
C LEU A 78 12.37 1.77 -4.21
N GLU A 79 12.62 0.47 -4.01
CA GLU A 79 13.97 -0.04 -3.76
C GLU A 79 14.91 0.20 -4.94
N GLN A 80 14.48 -0.11 -6.16
CA GLN A 80 15.26 0.13 -7.38
C GLN A 80 15.60 1.61 -7.55
N ARG A 81 14.65 2.51 -7.29
CA ARG A 81 14.89 3.95 -7.31
C ARG A 81 15.91 4.37 -6.25
N ALA A 82 15.79 3.86 -5.03
CA ALA A 82 16.75 4.13 -3.97
C ALA A 82 18.16 3.65 -4.34
N GLN A 83 18.29 2.46 -4.94
CA GLN A 83 19.56 1.95 -5.45
C GLN A 83 20.11 2.84 -6.58
N GLY A 84 19.27 3.32 -7.48
CA GLY A 84 19.65 4.31 -8.50
C GLY A 84 20.13 5.63 -7.91
N PHE A 85 19.44 6.16 -6.88
CA PHE A 85 19.86 7.37 -6.17
C PHE A 85 21.18 7.20 -5.40
N ARG A 86 21.43 6.01 -4.82
CA ARG A 86 22.74 5.69 -4.23
C ARG A 86 23.84 5.66 -5.28
N LYS A 87 23.60 4.98 -6.41
CA LYS A 87 24.55 4.91 -7.54
C LYS A 87 24.85 6.29 -8.14
N ALA A 88 23.86 7.19 -8.18
CA ALA A 88 24.01 8.56 -8.63
C ALA A 88 24.62 9.51 -7.57
N GLY A 89 24.98 9.01 -6.39
CA GLY A 89 25.54 9.82 -5.29
C GLY A 89 24.56 10.81 -4.66
N LEU A 90 23.25 10.69 -4.95
CA LEU A 90 22.20 11.60 -4.46
C LEU A 90 21.66 11.22 -3.07
N LEU A 91 22.00 10.02 -2.59
CA LEU A 91 21.70 9.56 -1.23
C LEU A 91 23.03 9.22 -0.55
N ALA A 92 23.57 10.15 0.23
CA ALA A 92 24.80 9.93 0.97
C ALA A 92 24.59 8.78 1.97
N SER A 93 25.52 7.81 1.97
CA SER A 93 25.61 6.81 3.03
C SER A 93 25.60 7.53 4.38
N ALA A 94 24.70 7.12 5.27
CA ALA A 94 24.59 7.74 6.59
C ALA A 94 25.95 7.71 7.30
N PRO A 95 26.44 8.83 7.87
CA PRO A 95 27.63 8.80 8.69
C PRO A 95 27.30 8.11 10.01
N GLY A 96 27.87 6.92 10.24
CA GLY A 96 27.75 6.24 11.53
C GLY A 96 27.87 4.72 11.50
N GLN A 97 29.00 4.19 11.02
CA GLN A 97 29.50 2.92 11.54
C GLN A 97 30.51 3.23 12.65
N PRO A 98 30.42 2.62 13.84
CA PRO A 98 31.56 2.56 14.75
C PRO A 98 32.60 1.60 14.15
N GLU A 99 33.69 2.19 13.67
CA GLU A 99 34.96 1.54 13.38
C GLU A 99 35.44 0.77 14.61
N LEU A 100 35.62 -0.54 14.48
CA LEU A 100 36.54 -1.31 15.32
C LEU A 100 37.56 -1.92 14.36
N ASP A 101 38.64 -1.17 14.16
CA ASP A 101 39.93 -1.69 13.74
C ASP A 101 40.46 -2.60 14.87
N GLU A 102 40.76 -3.85 14.55
CA GLU A 102 41.89 -4.59 15.12
C GLU A 102 42.31 -5.66 14.08
N SER A 103 43.37 -5.34 13.34
CA SER A 103 44.50 -6.23 13.02
C SER A 103 44.35 -7.52 12.20
N SER A 104 45.02 -7.48 11.04
CA SER A 104 45.98 -8.47 10.50
C SER A 104 45.61 -9.96 10.42
N GLY A 105 45.60 -10.47 9.20
CA GLY A 105 45.58 -11.91 8.93
C GLY A 105 45.53 -12.21 7.43
N SER A 106 46.60 -11.89 6.71
CA SER A 106 46.85 -12.47 5.39
C SER A 106 47.07 -13.97 5.57
N SER A 107 46.15 -14.80 5.08
CA SER A 107 46.40 -16.22 4.83
C SER A 107 45.62 -16.66 3.59
N ASP A 108 46.38 -16.74 2.51
CA ASP A 108 46.05 -17.47 1.29
C ASP A 108 45.93 -18.96 1.64
N SER A 109 44.80 -19.59 1.31
CA SER A 109 44.61 -21.04 1.34
C SER A 109 43.49 -21.42 0.39
N GLU A 110 43.89 -22.15 -0.65
CA GLU A 110 43.05 -22.86 -1.60
C GLU A 110 42.27 -24.01 -0.92
N GLU A 111 41.26 -24.51 -1.65
CA GLU A 111 40.49 -25.75 -1.43
C GLU A 111 39.42 -25.79 -0.32
N GLU A 112 38.14 -25.80 -0.72
CA GLU A 112 37.31 -27.03 -0.70
C GLU A 112 35.91 -26.75 -1.29
N ALA A 113 35.38 -27.76 -1.97
CA ALA A 113 34.16 -27.72 -2.74
C ALA A 113 32.92 -27.82 -1.84
N GLU A 114 31.95 -26.93 -2.02
CA GLU A 114 30.56 -27.21 -1.61
C GLU A 114 29.63 -26.77 -2.75
N GLU A 115 29.14 -27.80 -3.42
CA GLU A 115 28.28 -27.82 -4.58
C GLU A 115 26.83 -27.62 -4.14
N ALA A 116 26.23 -26.44 -4.38
CA ALA A 116 24.80 -26.30 -4.76
C ALA A 116 24.34 -24.84 -4.91
N PRO A 117 23.95 -24.44 -6.13
CA PRO A 117 22.63 -23.83 -6.30
C PRO A 117 21.77 -24.54 -7.35
N ALA A 118 22.25 -25.62 -7.95
CA ALA A 118 21.57 -26.32 -9.05
C ALA A 118 20.45 -27.27 -8.58
N THR A 119 20.56 -27.83 -7.37
CA THR A 119 19.60 -28.81 -6.83
C THR A 119 18.24 -28.17 -6.51
N LEU A 120 18.23 -26.94 -5.98
CA LEU A 120 16.99 -26.23 -5.64
C LEU A 120 16.17 -25.81 -6.88
N LEU A 121 16.83 -25.55 -8.00
CA LEU A 121 16.13 -25.25 -9.27
C LEU A 121 15.50 -26.50 -9.89
N ALA A 122 16.14 -27.66 -9.73
CA ALA A 122 15.60 -28.93 -10.21
C ALA A 122 14.35 -29.38 -9.42
N GLU A 123 14.36 -29.21 -8.09
CA GLU A 123 13.18 -29.54 -7.27
C GLU A 123 11.98 -28.62 -7.58
N LEU A 124 12.23 -27.34 -7.87
CA LEU A 124 11.15 -26.42 -8.25
C LEU A 124 10.57 -26.71 -9.64
N SER A 125 11.34 -27.27 -10.58
CA SER A 125 10.80 -27.71 -11.87
C SER A 125 9.94 -28.96 -11.74
N GLU A 126 10.37 -29.95 -10.92
CA GLU A 126 9.58 -31.17 -10.70
C GLU A 126 8.23 -30.89 -10.03
N LEU A 127 8.20 -29.92 -9.09
CA LEU A 127 6.95 -29.50 -8.45
C LEU A 127 5.97 -28.83 -9.43
N PHE A 128 6.49 -28.11 -10.43
CA PHE A 128 5.67 -27.43 -11.44
C PHE A 128 5.08 -28.41 -12.47
N GLU A 129 5.81 -29.47 -12.82
CA GLU A 129 5.33 -30.49 -13.76
C GLU A 129 4.32 -31.46 -13.13
N SER A 130 4.47 -31.77 -11.83
CA SER A 130 3.53 -32.61 -11.06
C SER A 130 2.12 -32.01 -10.94
N ALA A 131 1.98 -30.68 -11.03
CA ALA A 131 0.70 -29.99 -10.94
C ALA A 131 -0.13 -30.02 -12.25
N SER A 132 0.40 -30.62 -13.34
CA SER A 132 -0.26 -30.60 -14.65
C SER A 132 -1.10 -31.86 -14.98
N GLU A 133 -1.02 -32.93 -14.19
CA GLU A 133 -1.76 -34.18 -14.44
C GLU A 133 -2.99 -34.35 -13.54
N GLY A 134 -3.88 -33.35 -13.56
CA GLY A 134 -5.26 -33.49 -13.12
C GLY A 134 -6.17 -33.89 -14.28
N LYS A 135 -6.02 -35.12 -14.80
CA LYS A 135 -6.87 -35.68 -15.86
C LYS A 135 -8.27 -35.94 -15.30
N GLY A 136 -9.15 -34.96 -15.43
CA GLY A 136 -10.58 -35.09 -15.14
C GLY A 136 -11.23 -36.08 -16.10
N GLY A 137 -11.45 -37.31 -15.64
CA GLY A 137 -12.34 -38.28 -16.26
C GLY A 137 -13.79 -37.84 -16.02
N PHE A 138 -14.47 -37.44 -17.10
CA PHE A 138 -15.92 -37.27 -17.16
C PHE A 138 -16.46 -38.50 -17.89
N GLU A 139 -17.00 -39.46 -17.14
CA GLU A 139 -17.80 -40.58 -17.69
C GLU A 139 -19.26 -40.12 -17.89
N GLU A 140 -19.83 -40.50 -19.03
CA GLU A 140 -21.23 -40.28 -19.46
C GLU A 140 -22.24 -41.16 -18.70
#